data_AF-A0A537VPM6-F1
#
_entry.id   AF-A0A537VPM6-F1
#
_cell.length_a   1.000
_cell.length_b   1.000
_cell.length_c   1.000
_cell.angle_alpha   90.00
_cell.angle_beta   90.00
_cell.angle_gamma   90.00
#
_symmetry.space_group_name_H-M   'P 1'
#
loop_
_entity.id
_entity.type
_entity.pdbx_description
1 polymer ?
#
loop_
_entity_poly.entity_id
_entity_poly.type
_entity_poly.pdbx_seq_one_letter_code
_entity_poly.pdbx_strand_id
1 'polypeptide(L)' 'PAVTSGIRLGTPAGTTRGFGIAEFQEVGELIVELLDVLSEKGVDEDLLTEAAVREKVRKLVSRFPIYQG' A
#
# COMPACT_ATOMS: atom_id res chain seq x y z
N PRO A 1 -16.74 10.04 20.31
CA PRO A 1 -15.44 9.38 20.06
C PRO A 1 -14.83 9.86 18.75
N ALA A 2 -13.73 10.61 18.81
CA ALA A 2 -13.11 11.26 17.64
C ALA A 2 -11.95 10.46 17.02
N VAL A 3 -11.62 9.30 17.60
CA VAL A 3 -10.56 8.40 17.12
C VAL A 3 -11.20 7.14 16.58
N THR A 4 -10.97 6.86 15.30
CA THR A 4 -11.45 5.66 14.61
C THR A 4 -10.36 4.59 14.58
N SER A 5 -10.73 3.33 14.80
CA SER A 5 -9.79 2.20 14.88
C SER A 5 -9.68 1.38 13.59
N GLY A 6 -10.06 1.94 12.43
CA GLY A 6 -10.14 1.17 11.18
C GLY A 6 -9.83 1.96 9.92
N ILE A 7 -9.50 1.23 8.85
CA ILE A 7 -9.21 1.74 7.51
C ILE A 7 -10.31 1.31 6.52
N ARG A 8 -10.58 2.15 5.51
CA ARG A 8 -11.51 1.85 4.41
C ARG A 8 -10.75 1.80 3.10
N LEU A 9 -10.92 0.71 2.36
CA LEU A 9 -10.27 0.47 1.08
C LEU A 9 -11.28 0.57 -0.07
N GLY A 10 -10.81 1.02 -1.23
CA GLY A 10 -11.63 1.14 -2.44
C GLY A 10 -10.80 0.85 -3.69
N THR A 11 -11.35 0.01 -4.57
CA THR A 11 -10.72 -0.41 -5.83
C THR A 11 -10.87 0.54 -7.04
N PRO A 12 -11.84 1.50 -7.13
CA PRO A 12 -12.09 2.23 -8.37
C PRO A 12 -10.89 2.93 -9.01
N ALA A 13 -10.01 3.53 -8.21
CA ALA A 13 -8.82 4.21 -8.73
C ALA A 13 -7.82 3.20 -9.34
N GLY A 14 -7.62 2.05 -8.70
CA GLY A 14 -6.73 1.00 -9.20
C GLY A 14 -7.29 0.32 -10.45
N THR A 15 -8.59 -0.03 -10.44
CA THR A 15 -9.23 -0.66 -11.61
C THR A 15 -9.27 0.27 -12.82
N THR A 16 -9.49 1.57 -12.62
CA THR A 16 -9.43 2.57 -13.72
C THR A 16 -8.02 2.66 -14.33
N ARG A 17 -6.98 2.41 -13.52
CA ARG A 17 -5.58 2.38 -13.98
C ARG A 17 -5.17 1.05 -14.63
N GLY A 18 -6.00 0.01 -14.56
CA GLY A 18 -5.73 -1.31 -15.14
C GLY A 18 -5.28 -2.39 -14.16
N PHE A 19 -5.42 -2.18 -12.85
CA PHE A 19 -5.11 -3.23 -11.87
C PHE A 19 -6.09 -4.40 -12.01
N GLY A 20 -5.55 -5.62 -12.06
CA GLY A 20 -6.30 -6.87 -12.02
C GLY A 20 -6.27 -7.50 -10.63
N ILE A 21 -6.66 -8.78 -10.57
CA ILE A 21 -6.72 -9.55 -9.32
C ILE A 21 -5.33 -9.66 -8.68
N ALA A 22 -4.31 -9.97 -9.47
CA ALA A 22 -2.94 -10.14 -8.98
C ALA A 22 -2.39 -8.86 -8.36
N GLU A 23 -2.63 -7.71 -8.99
CA GLU A 23 -2.19 -6.42 -8.44
C GLU A 23 -2.90 -6.07 -7.12
N PHE A 24 -4.19 -6.40 -6.98
CA PHE A 24 -4.89 -6.18 -5.71
C PHE A 24 -4.49 -7.16 -4.60
N GLN A 25 -4.07 -8.38 -4.94
CA GLN A 25 -3.43 -9.29 -3.98
C GLN A 25 -2.12 -8.70 -3.47
N GLU A 26 -1.26 -8.24 -4.38
CA GLU A 26 0.00 -7.56 -4.03
C GLU A 26 -0.24 -6.32 -3.15
N VAL A 27 -1.24 -5.49 -3.47
CA VAL A 27 -1.63 -4.36 -2.61
C VAL A 27 -2.02 -4.81 -1.20
N GLY A 28 -2.78 -5.92 -1.09
CA GLY A 28 -3.17 -6.49 0.21
C GLY A 28 -1.96 -6.95 1.02
N GLU A 29 -1.02 -7.66 0.40
CA GLU A 29 0.22 -8.11 1.03
C GLU A 29 1.07 -6.94 1.53
N LEU A 30 1.19 -5.86 0.74
CA LEU A 30 1.92 -4.66 1.12
C LEU A 30 1.27 -3.92 2.30
N ILE A 31 -0.06 -3.93 2.40
CA ILE A 31 -0.79 -3.36 3.54
C ILE A 31 -0.50 -4.18 4.81
N VAL A 32 -0.58 -5.51 4.72
CA VAL A 32 -0.32 -6.40 5.86
C VAL A 32 1.12 -6.27 6.34
N GLU A 33 2.10 -6.27 5.42
CA GLU A 33 3.53 -6.10 5.76
C GLU A 33 3.79 -4.84 6.59
N LEU A 34 3.11 -3.73 6.25
CA LEU A 34 3.24 -2.49 7.01
C LEU A 34 2.52 -2.55 8.35
N LEU A 35 1.29 -3.09 8.39
CA LEU A 35 0.50 -3.17 9.62
C LEU A 35 1.14 -4.10 10.66
N ASP A 36 1.73 -5.22 10.22
CA ASP A 36 2.41 -6.16 11.11
C ASP A 36 3.59 -5.47 11.81
N VAL A 37 4.42 -4.75 11.06
CA VAL A 37 5.54 -3.98 11.65
C VAL A 37 5.06 -2.91 12.62
N LEU A 38 4.04 -2.12 12.23
CA LEU A 38 3.46 -1.08 13.09
C LEU A 38 2.81 -1.66 14.37
N SER A 39 2.40 -2.93 14.34
CA SER A 39 1.80 -3.61 15.50
C SER A 39 2.83 -4.18 16.47
N GLU A 40 4.04 -4.50 16.00
CA GLU A 40 5.08 -5.19 16.76
C GLU A 40 6.19 -4.26 17.29
N LYS A 41 6.47 -3.14 16.63
CA LYS A 41 7.75 -2.42 16.77
C LYS A 41 7.61 -0.95 17.18
N GLY A 42 8.72 -0.39 17.66
CA GLY A 42 8.86 1.04 17.97
C GLY A 42 9.40 1.84 16.77
N VAL A 43 9.03 3.12 16.73
CA VAL A 43 9.13 4.12 15.64
C VAL A 43 10.34 4.02 14.68
N ASP A 44 11.52 3.63 15.13
CA ASP A 44 12.72 3.61 14.28
C ASP A 44 12.78 2.43 13.29
N GLU A 45 12.27 1.25 13.66
CA GLU A 45 12.20 0.10 12.75
C GLU A 45 11.05 0.24 11.72
N ASP A 46 10.06 1.06 12.04
CA ASP A 46 8.94 1.40 11.17
C ASP A 46 9.41 2.14 9.92
N LEU A 47 10.41 3.03 10.06
CA LEU A 47 10.91 3.87 8.96
C LEU A 47 11.60 3.05 7.85
N LEU A 48 12.34 2.00 8.20
CA LEU A 48 13.01 1.14 7.23
C LEU A 48 12.01 0.29 6.45
N THR A 49 11.01 -0.26 7.15
CA THR A 49 9.95 -1.05 6.53
C THR A 49 9.07 -0.16 5.65
N GLU A 50 8.71 1.04 6.11
CA GLU A 50 7.94 1.99 5.31
C GLU A 50 8.68 2.37 4.02
N ALA A 51 9.98 2.60 4.09
CA ALA A 51 10.80 2.87 2.91
C ALA A 51 10.80 1.69 1.91
N ALA A 52 10.92 0.46 2.41
CA ALA A 52 10.89 -0.74 1.58
C ALA A 52 9.53 -0.95 0.90
N VAL A 53 8.43 -0.85 1.67
CA VAL A 53 7.05 -0.95 1.16
C VAL A 53 6.79 0.15 0.14
N ARG A 54 7.25 1.38 0.40
CA ARG A 54 7.13 2.51 -0.53
C ARG A 54 7.79 2.22 -1.88
N GLU A 55 8.98 1.62 -1.89
CA GLU A 55 9.65 1.24 -3.15
C GLU A 55 8.91 0.13 -3.90
N LYS A 56 8.35 -0.86 -3.19
CA LYS A 56 7.49 -1.89 -3.82
C LYS A 56 6.24 -1.25 -4.45
N VAL A 57 5.57 -0.35 -3.72
CA VAL A 57 4.42 0.40 -4.23
C VAL A 57 4.80 1.20 -5.48
N ARG A 58 5.94 1.92 -5.46
CA ARG A 58 6.42 2.68 -6.63
C ARG A 58 6.62 1.79 -7.85
N LYS A 59 7.24 0.63 -7.68
CA LYS A 59 7.42 -0.35 -8.76
C LYS A 59 6.07 -0.81 -9.30
N LEU A 60 5.13 -1.20 -8.44
CA LEU A 60 3.79 -1.61 -8.86
C LEU A 60 3.08 -0.51 -9.66
N VAL A 61 3.01 0.72 -9.14
CA VAL A 61 2.27 1.80 -9.81
C VAL A 61 2.94 2.30 -11.09
N SER A 62 4.27 2.10 -11.25
CA SER A 62 5.01 2.46 -12.46
C SER A 62 4.60 1.64 -13.69
N ARG A 63 4.05 0.43 -13.48
CA ARG A 63 3.48 -0.43 -14.53
C ARG A 63 2.19 0.14 -15.13
N PHE A 64 1.54 1.11 -14.47
CA PHE A 64 0.22 1.64 -14.81
C PHE A 64 0.20 3.18 -14.75
N PRO A 65 0.88 3.89 -15.67
CA PRO A 65 0.98 5.36 -15.64
C PRO A 65 -0.38 6.04 -15.86
N ILE A 66 -0.64 7.15 -15.15
CA ILE A 66 -1.90 7.91 -15.24
C ILE A 66 -1.81 9.00 -16.31
N TYR A 67 -0.69 9.72 -16.37
CA TYR A 67 -0.46 10.80 -17.32
C TYR A 67 0.59 10.34 -18.33
N GLN A 68 0.25 10.42 -19.61
CA GLN A 68 1.26 10.39 -20.67
C GLN A 68 1.85 11.80 -20.70
N GLY A 69 3.17 11.91 -20.50
CA GLY A 69 3.88 13.20 -20.55
C GLY A 69 3.75 13.88 -21.91
#